data_AF-A0A3N5RV86-F1
#
_entry.id   AF-A0A3N5RV86-F1
#
_cell.length_a   1.000
_cell.length_b   1.000
_cell.length_c   1.000
_cell.angle_alpha   90.00
_cell.angle_beta   90.00
_cell.angle_gamma   90.00
#
_symmetry.space_group_name_H-M   'P 1'
#
loop_
_entity.id
_entity.type
_entity.pdbx_description
1 polymer ?
#
loop_
_entity_poly.entity_id
_entity_poly.type
_entity_poly.pdbx_seq_one_letter_code
_entity_poly.pdbx_strand_id
1 'polypeptide(L)'
;MSQVSAHHRNFLPGTRIEVIRDDFPRGRARVALFDFDGTLSLIREGWPEIMIPMMVEHLARAPHAEPLDVLREKVEEFVMRLNGKQTIYQMIQLADEIRSRGGVPKDPLEYKHDYHERLLRRIAGRTSGLRAGTIDPETLTVPGSEALLEHLAARGLALYL
;
A
#
# COMPACT_ATOMS: atom_id res chain seq x y z
N MET A 1 4.60 39.55 -1.98
CA MET A 1 3.47 38.65 -1.63
C MET A 1 3.06 37.92 -2.89
N SER A 2 3.61 36.72 -3.11
CA SER A 2 3.34 35.92 -4.31
C SER A 2 1.93 35.32 -4.20
N GLN A 3 1.03 35.69 -5.10
CA GLN A 3 -0.28 35.06 -5.21
C GLN A 3 -0.08 33.58 -5.58
N VAL A 4 -0.51 32.68 -4.69
CA VAL A 4 -0.68 31.27 -5.02
C VAL A 4 -1.89 31.21 -5.97
N SER A 5 -1.63 30.95 -7.25
CA SER A 5 -2.68 30.77 -8.26
C SER A 5 -3.56 29.60 -7.85
N ALA A 6 -4.83 29.87 -7.53
CA ALA A 6 -5.83 28.85 -7.27
C ALA A 6 -5.91 27.91 -8.48
N HIS A 7 -5.44 26.68 -8.34
CA HIS A 7 -5.59 25.67 -9.37
C HIS A 7 -7.07 25.36 -9.51
N HIS A 8 -7.66 25.70 -10.66
CA HIS A 8 -9.03 25.33 -10.97
C HIS A 8 -9.08 23.81 -11.11
N ARG A 9 -9.66 23.13 -10.12
CA ARG A 9 -9.85 21.68 -10.17
C ARG A 9 -10.90 21.37 -11.23
N ASN A 10 -10.57 20.52 -12.19
CA ASN A 10 -11.49 20.04 -13.22
C ASN A 10 -11.95 18.63 -12.85
N PHE A 11 -13.26 18.37 -12.83
CA PHE A 11 -13.81 17.07 -12.45
C PHE A 11 -14.65 16.49 -13.60
N LEU A 12 -14.57 15.17 -13.80
CA LEU A 12 -15.47 14.50 -14.74
C LEU A 12 -16.93 14.66 -14.28
N PRO A 13 -17.86 15.08 -15.16
CA PRO A 13 -19.24 15.36 -14.80
C PRO A 13 -19.91 14.20 -14.06
N GLY A 14 -20.55 14.50 -12.92
CA GLY A 14 -21.26 13.50 -12.11
C GLY A 14 -20.36 12.56 -11.30
N THR A 15 -19.06 12.83 -11.20
CA THR A 15 -18.11 11.99 -10.47
C THR A 15 -17.25 12.79 -9.50
N ARG A 16 -16.47 12.09 -8.67
CA ARG A 16 -15.42 12.67 -7.83
C ARG A 16 -14.02 12.58 -8.47
N ILE A 17 -13.95 12.26 -9.76
CA ILE A 17 -12.68 12.04 -10.47
C ILE A 17 -12.14 13.38 -10.95
N GLU A 18 -11.00 13.79 -10.41
CA GLU A 18 -10.27 14.99 -10.83
C GLU A 18 -9.43 14.71 -12.10
N VAL A 19 -9.48 15.62 -13.06
CA VAL A 19 -8.70 15.60 -14.28
C VAL A 19 -7.56 16.61 -14.14
N ILE A 20 -6.34 16.09 -13.96
CA ILE A 20 -5.13 16.91 -13.80
C ILE A 20 -4.57 17.37 -15.16
N ARG A 21 -4.71 16.54 -16.19
CA ARG A 21 -4.26 16.82 -17.56
C ARG A 21 -5.34 16.40 -18.56
N ASP A 22 -6.16 17.36 -18.97
CA ASP A 22 -7.20 17.16 -19.97
C ASP A 22 -6.65 17.06 -21.40
N ASP A 23 -5.46 17.62 -21.61
CA ASP A 23 -4.66 17.59 -22.84
C ASP A 23 -3.86 16.28 -23.04
N PHE A 24 -3.91 15.35 -22.09
CA PHE A 24 -3.17 14.10 -22.20
C PHE A 24 -3.61 13.30 -23.44
N PRO A 25 -2.68 12.89 -24.33
CA PRO A 25 -3.03 12.19 -25.56
C PRO A 25 -3.80 10.89 -25.29
N ARG A 26 -5.06 10.83 -25.76
CA ARG A 26 -5.91 9.64 -25.64
C ARG A 26 -5.64 8.68 -26.81
N GLY A 27 -5.92 7.39 -26.61
CA GLY A 27 -5.96 6.41 -27.71
C GLY A 27 -4.61 5.84 -28.19
N ARG A 28 -3.61 5.75 -27.31
CA ARG A 28 -2.30 5.14 -27.66
C ARG A 28 -1.81 4.06 -26.69
N ALA A 29 -2.57 3.78 -25.64
CA ALA A 29 -2.21 2.74 -24.69
C ALA A 29 -2.34 1.37 -25.37
N ARG A 30 -1.26 0.59 -25.36
CA ARG A 30 -1.22 -0.80 -25.85
C ARG A 30 -1.16 -1.82 -24.72
N VAL A 31 -0.79 -1.34 -23.53
CA VAL A 31 -0.49 -2.16 -22.38
C VAL A 31 -1.08 -1.49 -21.14
N ALA A 32 -1.64 -2.30 -20.26
CA ALA A 32 -1.95 -1.92 -18.88
C ALA A 32 -1.17 -2.83 -17.93
N LEU A 33 -0.39 -2.23 -17.03
CA LEU A 33 0.31 -2.92 -15.96
C LEU A 33 -0.41 -2.59 -14.65
N PHE A 34 -0.72 -3.62 -13.86
CA PHE A 34 -1.42 -3.49 -12.59
C PHE A 34 -0.49 -3.85 -11.45
N ASP A 35 -0.57 -3.08 -10.38
CA ASP A 35 -0.25 -3.63 -9.06
C ASP A 35 -1.37 -4.59 -8.63
N PHE A 36 -1.10 -5.48 -7.68
CA PHE A 36 -2.09 -6.46 -7.23
C PHE A 36 -2.85 -5.99 -5.99
N ASP A 37 -2.14 -5.76 -4.89
CA ASP A 37 -2.76 -5.50 -3.59
C ASP A 37 -3.30 -4.09 -3.49
N GLY A 38 -4.57 -3.96 -3.11
CA GLY A 38 -5.26 -2.67 -3.05
C GLY A 38 -5.61 -2.08 -4.43
N THR A 39 -5.16 -2.71 -5.53
CA THR A 39 -5.53 -2.33 -6.90
C THR A 39 -6.56 -3.31 -7.49
N LEU A 40 -6.26 -4.61 -7.45
CA LEU A 40 -7.18 -5.67 -7.91
C LEU A 40 -7.67 -6.53 -6.74
N SER A 41 -6.83 -6.76 -5.73
CA SER A 41 -7.12 -7.67 -4.63
C SER A 41 -7.16 -6.97 -3.27
N LEU A 42 -8.16 -7.34 -2.45
CA LEU A 42 -8.30 -6.95 -1.05
C LEU A 42 -7.84 -8.07 -0.09
N ILE A 43 -7.25 -9.16 -0.57
CA ILE A 43 -6.81 -10.28 0.29
C ILE A 43 -5.86 -9.79 1.39
N ARG A 44 -4.91 -8.93 1.03
CA ARG A 44 -3.94 -8.31 1.95
C ARG A 44 -4.34 -6.93 2.47
N GLU A 45 -5.61 -6.55 2.35
CA GLU A 45 -6.09 -5.32 2.98
C GLU A 45 -5.84 -5.37 4.50
N GLY A 46 -5.61 -4.20 5.10
CA GLY A 46 -5.32 -4.09 6.52
C GLY A 46 -3.84 -4.34 6.87
N TRP A 47 -2.94 -4.26 5.88
CA TRP A 47 -1.52 -4.45 6.10
C TRP A 47 -0.84 -3.32 6.92
N PRO A 48 -1.24 -2.03 6.84
CA PRO A 48 -0.65 -0.99 7.68
C PRO A 48 -0.90 -1.24 9.17
N GLU A 49 -2.06 -1.79 9.51
CA GLU A 49 -2.48 -2.18 10.86
C GLU A 49 -1.64 -3.32 11.43
N ILE A 50 -0.84 -3.99 10.60
CA ILE A 50 0.16 -4.98 11.03
C ILE A 50 1.56 -4.36 11.06
N MET A 51 1.96 -3.67 9.99
CA MET A 51 3.30 -3.13 9.84
C MET A 51 3.59 -2.02 10.86
N ILE A 52 2.66 -1.07 11.01
CA ILE A 52 2.87 0.11 11.86
C ILE A 52 3.00 -0.32 13.34
N PRO A 53 2.07 -1.11 13.92
CA PRO A 53 2.24 -1.54 15.32
C PRO A 53 3.50 -2.37 15.54
N MET A 54 3.86 -3.26 14.63
CA MET A 54 5.10 -4.03 14.71
C MET A 54 6.34 -3.13 14.78
N MET A 55 6.41 -2.11 13.92
CA MET A 55 7.54 -1.16 13.93
C MET A 55 7.56 -0.31 15.20
N VAL A 56 6.39 0.14 15.69
CA VAL A 56 6.28 0.87 16.97
C VAL A 56 6.75 0.00 18.13
N GLU A 57 6.39 -1.29 18.18
CA GLU A 57 6.85 -2.23 19.21
C GLU A 57 8.39 -2.35 19.24
N HIS A 58 9.05 -2.30 18.09
CA HIS A 58 10.51 -2.33 18.01
C HIS A 58 11.15 -1.00 18.42
N LEU A 59 10.60 0.13 17.96
CA LEU A 59 11.13 1.46 18.30
C LEU A 59 10.95 1.79 19.79
N ALA A 60 9.85 1.38 20.40
CA ALA A 60 9.57 1.61 21.82
C ALA A 60 10.59 0.96 22.77
N ARG A 61 11.41 0.02 22.28
CA ARG A 61 12.47 -0.65 23.06
C ARG A 61 13.82 0.07 22.96
N ALA A 62 13.95 1.08 22.11
CA ALA A 62 15.19 1.82 21.96
C ALA A 62 15.45 2.72 23.18
N PRO A 63 16.72 2.96 23.57
CA PRO A 63 17.07 3.76 24.74
C PRO A 63 16.47 5.17 24.78
N HIS A 64 16.34 5.80 23.62
CA HIS A 64 15.82 7.17 23.47
C HIS A 64 14.50 7.21 22.71
N ALA A 65 13.62 6.23 22.96
CA ALA A 65 12.29 6.16 22.36
C ALA A 65 11.40 7.33 22.79
N GLU A 66 10.71 7.94 21.83
CA GLU A 66 9.64 8.90 22.06
C GLU A 66 8.36 8.21 22.59
N PRO A 67 7.36 8.99 23.06
CA PRO A 67 6.03 8.47 23.36
C PRO A 67 5.39 7.71 22.18
N LEU A 68 4.51 6.74 22.49
CA LEU A 68 3.96 5.79 21.51
C LEU A 68 3.15 6.45 20.39
N ASP A 69 2.44 7.53 20.68
CA ASP A 69 1.68 8.32 19.70
C ASP A 69 2.62 9.01 18.70
N VAL A 70 3.72 9.59 19.18
CA VAL A 70 4.76 10.21 18.34
C VAL A 70 5.46 9.15 17.49
N LEU A 71 5.78 8.00 18.06
CA LEU A 71 6.36 6.88 17.30
C LEU A 71 5.40 6.40 16.21
N ARG A 72 4.11 6.29 16.52
CA ARG A 72 3.09 5.85 15.56
C ARG A 72 3.00 6.81 14.37
N GLU A 73 2.94 8.11 14.61
CA GLU A 73 2.88 9.12 13.56
C GLU A 73 4.12 9.05 12.64
N LYS A 74 5.32 8.96 13.23
CA LYS A 74 6.57 8.84 12.47
C LYS A 74 6.64 7.56 11.64
N VAL A 75 6.21 6.44 12.22
CA VAL A 75 6.16 5.15 11.51
C VAL A 75 5.17 5.20 10.36
N GLU A 76 3.99 5.74 10.60
CA GLU A 76 2.98 5.90 9.56
C GLU A 76 3.50 6.77 8.40
N GLU A 77 4.15 7.89 8.69
CA GLU A 77 4.78 8.75 7.69
C GLU A 77 5.73 7.95 6.79
N PHE A 78 6.75 7.29 7.36
CA PHE A 78 7.76 6.66 6.53
C PHE A 78 7.24 5.40 5.85
N VAL A 79 6.32 4.67 6.48
CA VAL A 79 5.68 3.49 5.86
C VAL A 79 4.90 3.90 4.63
N MET A 80 4.12 4.99 4.71
CA MET A 80 3.32 5.49 3.60
C MET A 80 4.18 6.14 2.51
N ARG A 81 5.21 6.91 2.89
CA ARG A 81 6.16 7.50 1.94
C ARG A 81 6.96 6.44 1.17
N LEU A 82 7.24 5.30 1.80
CA LEU A 82 7.95 4.18 1.17
C LEU A 82 7.00 3.17 0.50
N ASN A 83 5.68 3.40 0.56
CA ASN A 83 4.71 2.53 -0.10
C ASN A 83 4.93 2.51 -1.62
N GLY A 84 4.68 1.35 -2.24
CA GLY A 84 5.02 1.08 -3.65
C GLY A 84 6.48 0.68 -3.89
N LYS A 85 7.36 0.74 -2.88
CA LYS A 85 8.67 0.07 -2.92
C LYS A 85 8.57 -1.34 -2.34
N GLN A 86 9.59 -2.15 -2.62
CA GLN A 86 9.71 -3.45 -1.96
C GLN A 86 9.77 -3.29 -0.43
N THR A 87 9.09 -4.17 0.30
CA THR A 87 8.95 -4.08 1.77
C THR A 87 10.27 -3.94 2.53
N ILE A 88 11.36 -4.47 1.96
CA ILE A 88 12.70 -4.37 2.56
C ILE A 88 13.13 -2.92 2.83
N TYR A 89 12.70 -1.95 2.01
CA TYR A 89 13.04 -0.54 2.22
C TYR A 89 12.42 0.04 3.49
N GLN A 90 11.21 -0.42 3.86
CA GLN A 90 10.57 -0.02 5.12
C GLN A 90 11.30 -0.65 6.32
N MET A 91 11.83 -1.87 6.16
CA MET A 91 12.61 -2.54 7.21
C MET A 91 14.02 -1.93 7.37
N ILE A 92 14.64 -1.47 6.27
CA ILE A 92 15.88 -0.69 6.31
C ILE A 92 15.64 0.62 7.06
N GLN A 93 14.56 1.34 6.74
CA GLN A 93 14.19 2.55 7.48
C GLN A 93 13.97 2.26 8.97
N LEU A 94 13.25 1.19 9.33
CA LEU A 94 13.09 0.79 10.74
C LEU A 94 14.45 0.59 11.42
N ALA A 95 15.40 -0.10 10.77
CA ALA A 95 16.72 -0.33 11.33
C ALA A 95 17.49 0.98 11.55
N ASP A 96 17.36 1.94 10.63
CA ASP A 96 17.96 3.28 10.75
C ASP A 96 17.32 4.08 11.89
N GLU A 97 16.00 4.02 12.04
CA GLU A 97 15.24 4.67 13.13
C GLU A 97 15.58 4.07 14.51
N ILE A 98 15.85 2.77 14.59
CA ILE A 98 16.33 2.13 15.84
C ILE A 98 17.73 2.63 16.17
N ARG A 99 18.64 2.67 15.18
CA ARG A 99 20.01 3.18 15.35
C ARG A 99 20.03 4.63 15.82
N SER A 100 19.20 5.49 15.25
CA SER A 100 19.13 6.91 15.61
C SER A 100 18.66 7.15 17.05
N ARG A 101 17.94 6.19 17.64
CA ARG A 101 17.49 6.20 19.05
C ARG A 101 18.44 5.48 20.01
N GLY A 102 19.66 5.18 19.56
CA GLY A 102 20.68 4.48 20.35
C GLY A 102 20.46 2.97 20.49
N GLY A 103 19.50 2.40 19.75
CA GLY A 103 19.25 0.96 19.74
C GLY A 103 20.19 0.20 18.81
N VAL A 104 20.26 -1.12 19.00
CA VAL A 104 20.95 -2.04 18.08
C VAL A 104 19.90 -2.77 17.25
N PRO A 105 19.75 -2.45 15.95
CA PRO A 105 18.76 -3.09 15.11
C PRO A 105 19.17 -4.52 14.75
N LYS A 106 18.17 -5.34 14.44
CA LYS A 106 18.34 -6.62 13.75
C LYS A 106 18.63 -6.38 12.26
N ASP A 107 18.94 -7.46 11.54
CA ASP A 107 18.99 -7.40 10.09
C ASP A 107 17.59 -7.04 9.51
N PRO A 108 17.49 -6.15 8.51
CA PRO A 108 16.21 -5.81 7.87
C PRO A 108 15.39 -7.00 7.37
N LEU A 109 16.03 -8.11 6.96
CA LEU A 109 15.33 -9.32 6.56
C LEU A 109 14.62 -10.00 7.73
N GLU A 110 15.13 -9.91 8.95
CA GLU A 110 14.43 -10.45 10.12
C GLU A 110 13.13 -9.71 10.40
N TYR A 111 13.12 -8.38 10.30
CA TYR A 111 11.89 -7.59 10.42
C TYR A 111 10.91 -7.89 9.29
N LYS A 112 11.42 -8.11 8.07
CA LYS A 112 10.60 -8.52 6.91
C LYS A 112 9.94 -9.88 7.18
N HIS A 113 10.66 -10.83 7.76
CA HIS A 113 10.11 -12.14 8.11
C HIS A 113 9.03 -12.04 9.20
N ASP A 114 9.27 -11.30 10.28
CA ASP A 114 8.25 -11.09 11.33
C ASP A 114 6.98 -10.45 10.76
N TYR A 115 7.13 -9.39 9.96
CA TYR A 115 6.02 -8.76 9.27
C TYR A 115 5.26 -9.76 8.37
N HIS A 116 5.97 -10.56 7.58
CA HIS A 116 5.35 -11.54 6.69
C HIS A 116 4.57 -12.60 7.47
N GLU A 117 5.10 -13.12 8.57
CA GLU A 117 4.38 -14.07 9.42
C GLU A 117 3.11 -13.46 10.02
N ARG A 118 3.20 -12.24 10.57
CA ARG A 118 2.04 -11.53 11.13
C ARG A 118 0.98 -11.28 10.06
N LEU A 119 1.39 -10.89 8.85
CA LEU A 119 0.50 -10.67 7.72
C LEU A 119 -0.18 -11.98 7.29
N LEU A 120 0.58 -13.07 7.14
CA LEU A 120 0.02 -14.38 6.76
C LEU A 120 -1.00 -14.87 7.79
N ARG A 121 -0.74 -14.70 9.09
CA ARG A 121 -1.71 -15.00 10.14
C ARG A 121 -2.98 -14.17 9.98
N ARG A 122 -2.86 -12.87 9.71
CA ARG A 122 -4.00 -11.95 9.51
C ARG A 122 -4.90 -12.37 8.33
N ILE A 123 -4.31 -12.88 7.25
CA ILE A 123 -5.03 -13.26 6.03
C ILE A 123 -5.36 -14.75 5.93
N ALA A 124 -4.97 -15.56 6.92
CA ALA A 124 -5.12 -17.01 6.88
C ALA A 124 -6.58 -17.43 6.62
N GLY A 125 -7.55 -16.79 7.29
CA GLY A 125 -8.98 -17.07 7.07
C GLY A 125 -9.47 -16.71 5.66
N ARG A 126 -8.99 -15.59 5.09
CA ARG A 126 -9.32 -15.18 3.72
C ARG A 126 -8.79 -16.20 2.72
N THR A 127 -7.51 -16.56 2.85
CA THR A 127 -6.85 -17.51 1.95
C THR A 127 -7.41 -18.92 2.05
N SER A 128 -7.73 -19.41 3.26
CA SER A 128 -8.34 -20.73 3.43
C SER A 128 -9.77 -20.76 2.90
N GLY A 129 -10.56 -19.71 3.16
CA GLY A 129 -11.93 -19.61 2.67
C GLY A 129 -12.01 -19.55 1.14
N LEU A 130 -11.12 -18.80 0.49
CA LEU A 130 -11.01 -18.78 -0.97
C LEU A 130 -10.64 -20.16 -1.53
N ARG A 131 -9.65 -20.85 -0.93
CA ARG A 131 -9.24 -22.20 -1.36
C ARG A 131 -10.35 -23.23 -1.20
N ALA A 132 -11.16 -23.10 -0.15
CA ALA A 132 -12.27 -23.99 0.13
C ALA A 132 -13.56 -23.62 -0.64
N GLY A 133 -13.58 -22.48 -1.34
CA GLY A 133 -14.77 -21.96 -2.01
C GLY A 133 -15.87 -21.47 -1.06
N THR A 134 -15.54 -21.23 0.22
CA THR A 134 -16.50 -20.73 1.22
C THR A 134 -16.55 -19.21 1.29
N ILE A 135 -15.58 -18.53 0.70
CA ILE A 135 -15.58 -17.08 0.47
C ILE A 135 -15.72 -16.85 -1.03
N ASP A 136 -16.68 -16.01 -1.39
CA ASP A 136 -16.83 -15.53 -2.77
C ASP A 136 -15.66 -14.60 -3.12
N PRO A 137 -14.86 -14.90 -4.17
CA PRO A 137 -13.76 -14.05 -4.61
C PRO A 137 -14.13 -12.59 -4.89
N GLU A 138 -15.38 -12.32 -5.30
CA GLU A 138 -15.84 -10.95 -5.58
C GLU A 138 -15.77 -10.08 -4.30
N THR A 139 -16.04 -10.68 -3.13
CA THR A 139 -15.99 -9.99 -1.84
C THR A 139 -14.58 -9.58 -1.40
N LEU A 140 -13.54 -10.15 -2.02
CA LEU A 140 -12.13 -9.84 -1.77
C LEU A 140 -11.43 -9.25 -3.01
N THR A 141 -12.21 -8.79 -3.99
CA THR A 141 -11.76 -8.11 -5.19
C THR A 141 -12.11 -6.63 -5.08
N VAL A 142 -11.24 -5.74 -5.56
CA VAL A 142 -11.56 -4.30 -5.58
C VAL A 142 -12.78 -4.08 -6.47
N PRO A 143 -13.85 -3.40 -6.00
CA PRO A 143 -15.09 -3.27 -6.76
C PRO A 143 -14.88 -2.70 -8.17
N GLY A 144 -15.46 -3.37 -9.18
CA GLY A 144 -15.35 -2.98 -10.58
C GLY A 144 -14.06 -3.43 -11.28
N SER A 145 -13.16 -4.16 -10.61
CA SER A 145 -11.91 -4.65 -11.22
C SER A 145 -12.17 -5.57 -12.41
N GLU A 146 -13.07 -6.54 -12.28
CA GLU A 146 -13.37 -7.48 -13.37
C GLU A 146 -13.90 -6.74 -14.60
N ALA A 147 -14.93 -5.91 -14.41
CA ALA A 147 -15.47 -5.08 -15.49
C ALA A 147 -14.41 -4.18 -16.11
N LEU A 148 -13.52 -3.58 -15.32
CA LEU A 148 -12.42 -2.76 -15.85
C LEU A 148 -11.48 -3.58 -16.74
N LEU A 149 -11.03 -4.75 -16.26
CA LEU A 149 -10.12 -5.62 -16.99
C LEU A 149 -10.75 -6.11 -18.30
N GLU A 150 -12.02 -6.53 -18.27
CA GLU A 150 -12.78 -6.91 -19.47
C GLU A 150 -12.85 -5.77 -20.48
N HIS A 151 -13.17 -4.56 -20.04
CA HIS A 151 -13.25 -3.39 -20.90
C HIS A 151 -11.91 -3.00 -21.53
N LEU A 152 -10.79 -3.19 -20.81
CA LEU A 152 -9.45 -2.94 -21.33
C LEU A 152 -9.02 -4.02 -22.33
N ALA A 153 -9.28 -5.29 -22.01
CA ALA A 153 -9.01 -6.42 -22.90
C ALA A 153 -9.81 -6.32 -24.21
N ALA A 154 -11.11 -5.99 -24.13
CA ALA A 154 -11.98 -5.80 -25.29
C ALA A 154 -11.52 -4.64 -26.21
N ARG A 155 -10.74 -3.70 -25.68
CA ARG A 155 -10.10 -2.61 -26.45
C ARG A 155 -8.74 -2.98 -27.02
N GLY A 156 -8.30 -4.22 -26.85
CA GLY A 156 -7.05 -4.74 -27.40
C GLY A 156 -5.80 -4.39 -26.61
N LEU A 157 -5.92 -4.02 -25.32
CA LEU A 157 -4.76 -3.81 -24.46
C LEU A 157 -4.23 -5.14 -23.93
N ALA A 158 -2.91 -5.32 -23.94
CA ALA A 158 -2.26 -6.40 -23.21
C ALA A 158 -2.22 -6.06 -21.71
N LEU A 159 -2.67 -6.99 -20.86
CA LEU A 159 -2.73 -6.80 -19.42
C LEU A 159 -1.61 -7.59 -18.73
N TYR A 160 -0.88 -6.94 -17.83
CA TYR A 160 0.19 -7.56 -17.03
C TYR A 160 0.00 -7.26 -15.55
N LEU A 161 0.53 -8.15 -14.73
CA LEU A 161 0.66 -8.02 -13.28
C LEU A 161 2.14 -8.12 -12.91
#